data_AF-A0A538NTC0-F1
#
_entry.id   AF-A0A538NTC0-F1
#
_cell.length_a   1.000
_cell.length_b   1.000
_cell.length_c   1.000
_cell.angle_alpha   90.00
_cell.angle_beta   90.00
_cell.angle_gamma   90.00
#
_symmetry.space_group_name_H-M   'P 1'
#
loop_
_entity.id
_entity.type
_entity.pdbx_description
1 polymer ?
#
loop_
_entity_poly.entity_id
_entity_poly.type
_entity_poly.pdbx_seq_one_letter_code
_entity_poly.pdbx_strand_id
1 'polypeptide(L)'
;MLEIMKSRHQTFGVDINQSASISQCDVMHICFPFQSGKFVGQVVEYIHQYRPALTVINSTVAPGTTRSIAAESGTVVVNSPVRGKHARMQEEMLHYVKFVGALDARSGQRAVEHFEEVGMKTILLTSPEASEIAKLTETTYFGLMIAWAQEVERYCIKFGANYEEVVSFYDEMRHAQYRHLAPTISFGPFGGYRAVEQLEAEKSWSRWMAEIKC
;
A
#
# COMPACT_ATOMS: atom_id res chain seq x y z
N MET A 1 11.77 1.81 2.00
CA MET A 1 12.34 1.17 0.79
C MET A 1 13.82 1.51 0.59
N LEU A 2 14.20 2.77 0.34
CA LEU A 2 15.60 3.17 0.09
C LEU A 2 16.59 2.61 1.13
N GLU A 3 16.34 2.85 2.41
CA GLU A 3 17.23 2.38 3.49
C GLU A 3 17.31 0.85 3.59
N ILE A 4 16.22 0.13 3.29
CA ILE A 4 16.23 -1.34 3.28
C ILE A 4 17.09 -1.85 2.11
N MET A 5 16.94 -1.25 0.93
CA MET A 5 17.68 -1.66 -0.27
C MET A 5 19.19 -1.41 -0.14
N LYS A 6 19.60 -0.34 0.55
CA LYS A 6 21.01 -0.06 0.86
C LYS A 6 21.72 -1.16 1.65
N SER A 7 20.98 -2.03 2.34
CA SER A 7 21.57 -3.14 3.11
C SER A 7 22.23 -4.22 2.24
N ARG A 8 21.83 -4.34 0.96
CA ARG A 8 22.31 -5.36 0.03
C ARG A 8 22.74 -4.81 -1.33
N HIS A 9 22.25 -3.64 -1.72
CA HIS A 9 22.46 -3.07 -3.05
C HIS A 9 23.04 -1.65 -2.99
N GLN A 10 23.86 -1.31 -3.97
CA GLN A 10 24.26 0.08 -4.20
C GLN A 10 23.04 0.88 -4.66
N THR A 11 22.39 1.58 -3.72
CA THR A 11 21.08 2.21 -3.94
C THR A 11 21.19 3.73 -3.84
N PHE A 12 20.56 4.43 -4.79
CA PHE A 12 20.57 5.88 -4.86
C PHE A 12 19.13 6.43 -4.79
N GLY A 13 18.95 7.55 -4.10
CA GLY A 13 17.68 8.26 -4.04
C GLY A 13 17.64 9.39 -5.07
N VAL A 14 16.87 9.20 -6.13
CA VAL A 14 16.61 10.27 -7.12
C VAL A 14 15.56 11.23 -6.55
N ASP A 15 15.71 12.53 -6.81
CA ASP A 15 14.82 13.61 -6.33
C ASP A 15 14.72 13.79 -4.80
N ILE A 16 15.68 13.23 -4.05
CA ILE A 16 15.78 13.42 -2.60
C ILE A 16 16.92 14.40 -2.26
N ASN A 17 18.15 14.07 -2.67
CA ASN A 17 19.35 14.90 -2.50
C ASN A 17 20.17 14.78 -3.80
N GLN A 18 20.55 15.92 -4.37
CA GLN A 18 21.00 16.11 -5.75
C GLN A 18 21.96 15.04 -6.35
N SER A 19 21.55 14.56 -7.53
CA SER A 19 22.19 13.74 -8.58
C SER A 19 23.43 12.88 -8.25
N ALA A 20 23.22 11.58 -8.08
CA ALA A 20 24.19 10.62 -8.60
C ALA A 20 24.12 10.63 -10.14
N SER A 21 25.26 10.65 -10.84
CA SER A 21 25.33 10.57 -12.31
C SER A 21 25.07 9.12 -12.77
N ILE A 22 23.86 8.63 -12.56
CA ILE A 22 23.47 7.26 -12.93
C ILE A 22 22.95 7.31 -14.35
N SER A 23 23.68 6.66 -15.26
CA SER A 23 23.24 6.47 -16.64
C SER A 23 22.39 5.22 -16.83
N GLN A 24 22.50 4.24 -15.91
CA GLN A 24 21.76 2.99 -15.96
C GLN A 24 21.61 2.38 -14.55
N CYS A 25 20.50 1.68 -14.29
CA CYS A 25 20.33 0.85 -13.09
C CYS A 25 19.76 -0.54 -13.44
N ASP A 26 19.86 -1.49 -12.52
CA ASP A 26 19.28 -2.84 -12.70
C ASP A 26 17.80 -2.87 -12.32
N VAL A 27 17.48 -2.30 -11.15
CA VAL A 27 16.12 -2.24 -10.61
C VAL A 27 15.78 -0.79 -10.23
N MET A 28 14.67 -0.29 -10.78
CA MET A 28 14.16 1.04 -10.46
C MET A 28 12.89 0.95 -9.62
N HIS A 29 12.87 1.59 -8.45
CA HIS A 29 11.71 1.63 -7.58
C HIS A 29 10.98 2.97 -7.69
N ILE A 30 9.77 2.96 -8.24
CA ILE A 30 8.89 4.14 -8.29
C ILE A 30 8.19 4.31 -6.94
N CYS A 31 8.46 5.41 -6.25
CA CYS A 31 7.96 5.69 -4.89
C CYS A 31 7.32 7.08 -4.73
N PHE A 32 7.06 7.81 -5.82
CA PHE A 32 6.43 9.13 -5.77
C PHE A 32 4.90 9.06 -5.86
N PRO A 33 4.16 10.07 -5.36
CA PRO A 33 2.69 10.02 -5.30
C PRO A 33 2.04 9.86 -6.68
N PHE A 34 0.94 9.11 -6.73
CA PHE A 34 0.14 8.97 -7.95
C PHE A 34 -0.58 10.27 -8.30
N GLN A 35 -0.42 10.72 -9.54
CA GLN A 35 -1.09 11.90 -10.08
C GLN A 35 -1.83 11.50 -11.36
N SER A 36 -3.17 11.58 -11.32
CA SER A 36 -4.02 11.19 -12.44
C SER A 36 -3.63 11.93 -13.72
N GLY A 37 -3.56 11.21 -14.84
CA GLY A 37 -3.22 11.74 -16.16
C GLY A 37 -1.74 12.07 -16.41
N LYS A 38 -0.87 12.07 -15.39
CA LYS A 38 0.57 12.38 -15.53
C LYS A 38 1.49 11.25 -15.11
N PHE A 39 1.04 10.39 -14.19
CA PHE A 39 1.89 9.37 -13.57
C PHE A 39 2.55 8.43 -14.57
N VAL A 40 1.81 7.94 -15.57
CA VAL A 40 2.34 7.01 -16.58
C VAL A 40 3.47 7.66 -17.36
N GLY A 41 3.23 8.84 -17.95
CA GLY A 41 4.25 9.57 -18.71
C GLY A 41 5.49 9.89 -17.88
N GLN A 42 5.32 10.33 -16.63
CA GLN A 42 6.44 10.55 -15.72
C GLN A 42 7.26 9.29 -15.53
N VAL A 43 6.65 8.15 -15.18
CA VAL A 43 7.39 6.89 -15.00
C VAL A 43 8.11 6.48 -16.28
N VAL A 44 7.48 6.63 -17.45
CA VAL A 44 8.07 6.32 -18.76
C VAL A 44 9.31 7.20 -19.02
N GLU A 45 9.26 8.49 -18.70
CA GLU A 45 10.43 9.40 -18.79
C GLU A 45 11.59 8.90 -17.91
N TYR A 46 11.34 8.51 -16.66
CA TYR A 46 12.36 7.91 -15.79
C TYR A 46 12.90 6.59 -16.36
N ILE A 47 12.04 5.73 -16.92
CA ILE A 47 12.47 4.48 -17.56
C ILE A 47 13.42 4.77 -18.73
N HIS A 48 13.11 5.74 -19.58
CA HIS A 48 13.96 6.09 -20.70
C HIS A 48 15.29 6.71 -20.26
N GLN A 49 15.28 7.51 -19.19
CA GLN A 49 16.46 8.14 -18.64
C GLN A 49 17.41 7.13 -17.98
N TYR A 50 16.90 6.22 -17.15
CA TYR A 50 17.71 5.32 -16.32
C TYR A 50 17.78 3.87 -16.82
N ARG A 51 17.04 3.53 -17.88
CA ARG A 51 17.06 2.24 -18.60
C ARG A 51 17.12 1.00 -17.67
N PRO A 52 16.20 0.86 -16.71
CA PRO A 52 16.20 -0.27 -15.78
C PRO A 52 15.92 -1.60 -16.47
N ALA A 53 16.52 -2.67 -15.97
CA ALA A 53 16.17 -4.03 -16.37
C ALA A 53 14.86 -4.53 -15.72
N LEU A 54 14.41 -3.89 -14.66
CA LEU A 54 13.13 -4.12 -13.96
C LEU A 54 12.66 -2.83 -13.28
N THR A 55 11.43 -2.40 -13.56
CA THR A 55 10.78 -1.30 -12.84
C THR A 55 9.75 -1.85 -11.86
N VAL A 56 9.81 -1.42 -10.60
CA VAL A 56 8.85 -1.79 -9.55
C VAL A 56 8.08 -0.58 -9.07
N ILE A 57 6.76 -0.62 -9.24
CA ILE A 57 5.85 0.42 -8.75
C ILE A 57 5.50 0.13 -7.29
N ASN A 58 6.00 0.95 -6.36
CA ASN A 58 5.66 0.89 -4.94
C ASN A 58 4.54 1.85 -4.56
N SER A 59 4.27 2.84 -5.42
CA SER A 59 3.18 3.80 -5.26
C SER A 59 1.82 3.10 -5.30
N THR A 60 0.83 3.67 -4.61
CA THR A 60 -0.56 3.24 -4.76
C THR A 60 -1.10 3.84 -6.06
N VAL A 61 -1.56 3.00 -6.99
CA VAL A 61 -1.97 3.40 -8.34
C VAL A 61 -3.35 2.82 -8.70
N ALA A 62 -4.00 3.40 -9.71
CA ALA A 62 -5.25 2.88 -10.24
C ALA A 62 -5.05 1.53 -10.97
N PRO A 63 -6.06 0.64 -11.00
CA PRO A 63 -5.97 -0.62 -11.74
C PRO A 63 -5.67 -0.39 -13.23
N GLY A 64 -4.74 -1.16 -13.79
CA GLY A 64 -4.27 -1.06 -15.16
C GLY A 64 -3.07 -0.14 -15.36
N THR A 65 -2.67 0.66 -14.36
CA THR A 65 -1.55 1.61 -14.48
C THR A 65 -0.24 0.90 -14.84
N THR A 66 0.07 -0.20 -14.15
CA THR A 66 1.31 -0.97 -14.39
C THR A 66 1.37 -1.51 -15.82
N ARG A 67 0.23 -1.99 -16.33
CA ARG A 67 0.11 -2.49 -17.70
C ARG A 67 0.29 -1.37 -18.71
N SER A 68 -0.31 -0.20 -18.48
CA SER A 68 -0.13 0.98 -19.33
C SER A 68 1.34 1.40 -19.40
N ILE A 69 2.04 1.46 -18.27
CA ILE A 69 3.48 1.81 -18.24
C ILE A 69 4.32 0.78 -18.99
N ALA A 70 4.06 -0.52 -18.81
CA ALA A 70 4.77 -1.56 -19.54
C ALA A 70 4.52 -1.49 -21.06
N ALA A 71 3.28 -1.22 -21.47
CA ALA A 71 2.91 -1.09 -22.88
C ALA A 71 3.56 0.15 -23.53
N GLU A 72 3.56 1.29 -22.84
CA GLU A 72 4.10 2.55 -23.36
C GLU A 72 5.63 2.58 -23.38
N SER A 73 6.28 2.06 -22.32
CA SER A 73 7.75 1.99 -22.26
C SER A 73 8.35 0.84 -23.06
N GLY A 74 7.59 -0.23 -23.30
CA GLY A 74 8.10 -1.48 -23.88
C GLY A 74 9.06 -2.24 -22.95
N THR A 75 9.02 -1.98 -21.64
CA THR A 75 9.94 -2.56 -20.65
C THR A 75 9.25 -3.44 -19.61
N VAL A 76 10.05 -4.12 -18.78
CA VAL A 76 9.54 -4.98 -17.70
C VAL A 76 9.13 -4.12 -16.50
N VAL A 77 7.84 -4.18 -16.15
CA VAL A 77 7.25 -3.43 -15.03
C VAL A 77 6.41 -4.36 -14.17
N VAL A 78 6.55 -4.23 -12.85
CA VAL A 78 5.73 -4.94 -11.85
C VAL A 78 5.16 -3.96 -10.84
N ASN A 79 4.05 -4.33 -10.22
CA ASN A 79 3.46 -3.60 -9.10
C ASN A 79 3.79 -4.31 -7.79
N SER A 80 4.19 -3.56 -6.79
CA SER A 80 4.40 -4.07 -5.44
C SER A 80 4.21 -2.95 -4.42
N PRO A 81 2.95 -2.59 -4.11
CA PRO A 81 2.65 -1.42 -3.30
C PRO A 81 3.19 -1.56 -1.88
N VAL A 82 3.59 -0.43 -1.27
CA VAL A 82 4.09 -0.42 0.11
C VAL A 82 2.95 -0.54 1.12
N ARG A 83 3.21 -1.30 2.18
CA ARG A 83 2.35 -1.47 3.35
C ARG A 83 3.19 -1.21 4.60
N GLY A 84 2.58 -0.58 5.60
CA GLY A 84 3.23 -0.28 6.88
C GLY A 84 2.95 1.15 7.35
N LYS A 85 3.11 1.36 8.65
CA LYS A 85 3.01 2.65 9.34
C LYS A 85 4.29 3.44 9.17
N HIS A 86 4.17 4.73 8.86
CA HIS A 86 5.32 5.62 8.66
C HIS A 86 6.29 5.63 9.84
N ALA A 87 5.79 5.62 11.08
CA ALA A 87 6.60 5.64 12.30
C ALA A 87 7.56 4.45 12.44
N ARG A 88 7.23 3.30 11.85
CA ARG A 88 8.01 2.05 11.92
C ARG A 88 8.16 1.40 10.54
N MET A 89 8.30 2.23 9.50
CA MET A 89 8.21 1.77 8.11
C MET A 89 9.21 0.67 7.78
N GLN A 90 10.45 0.75 8.28
CA GLN A 90 11.46 -0.27 7.98
C GLN A 90 11.11 -1.64 8.60
N GLU A 91 10.76 -1.63 9.89
CA GLU A 91 10.35 -2.83 10.62
C GLU A 91 9.08 -3.45 10.01
N GLU A 92 8.07 -2.63 9.73
CA GLU A 92 6.80 -3.13 9.20
C GLU A 92 6.91 -3.65 7.77
N MET A 93 7.77 -3.05 6.93
CA MET A 93 8.04 -3.57 5.58
C MET A 93 8.75 -4.93 5.59
N LEU A 94 9.56 -5.23 6.62
CA LEU A 94 10.19 -6.54 6.80
C LEU A 94 9.25 -7.55 7.47
N HIS A 95 8.31 -7.06 8.29
CA HIS A 95 7.34 -7.89 8.98
C HIS A 95 6.23 -8.42 8.05
N TYR A 96 5.60 -7.52 7.30
CA TYR A 96 4.47 -7.84 6.43
C TYR A 96 4.90 -8.48 5.12
N VAL A 97 4.06 -9.37 4.60
CA VAL A 97 4.23 -9.95 3.27
C VAL A 97 4.11 -8.86 2.21
N LYS A 98 5.09 -8.81 1.31
CA LYS A 98 5.13 -7.97 0.13
C LYS A 98 4.52 -8.72 -1.06
N PHE A 99 3.40 -8.21 -1.54
CA PHE A 99 2.73 -8.76 -2.72
C PHE A 99 3.37 -8.20 -3.99
N VAL A 100 3.61 -9.06 -4.97
CA VAL A 100 4.18 -8.70 -6.28
C VAL A 100 3.16 -9.07 -7.35
N GLY A 101 2.63 -8.10 -8.08
CA GLY A 101 1.79 -8.31 -9.25
C GLY A 101 2.57 -8.05 -10.52
N ALA A 102 2.65 -9.02 -11.42
CA ALA A 102 3.44 -8.95 -12.64
C ALA A 102 2.63 -9.38 -13.87
N LEU A 103 3.03 -8.89 -15.05
CA LEU A 103 2.41 -9.24 -16.33
C LEU A 103 2.78 -10.67 -16.78
N ASP A 104 3.92 -11.17 -16.32
CA ASP A 104 4.41 -12.53 -16.58
C ASP A 104 5.16 -13.09 -15.37
N ALA A 105 5.20 -14.41 -15.25
CA ALA A 105 5.78 -15.10 -14.10
C ALA A 105 7.30 -14.89 -13.97
N ARG A 106 8.03 -14.77 -15.09
CA ARG A 106 9.49 -14.61 -15.06
C ARG A 106 9.88 -13.25 -14.48
N SER A 107 9.22 -12.19 -14.93
CA SER A 107 9.40 -10.84 -14.39
C SER A 107 8.99 -10.74 -12.93
N GLY A 108 7.88 -11.39 -12.57
CA GLY A 108 7.43 -11.51 -11.19
C GLY A 108 8.44 -12.20 -10.27
N GLN A 109 9.03 -13.31 -10.73
CA GLN A 109 10.02 -14.06 -9.95
C GLN A 109 11.30 -13.26 -9.73
N ARG A 110 11.77 -12.50 -10.73
CA ARG A 110 12.91 -11.57 -10.56
C ARG A 110 12.65 -10.52 -9.48
N ALA A 111 11.42 -10.01 -9.40
CA ALA A 111 11.05 -9.04 -8.37
C ALA A 111 10.92 -9.69 -6.98
N VAL A 112 10.42 -10.92 -6.91
CA VAL A 112 10.39 -11.73 -5.68
C VAL A 112 11.80 -11.93 -5.14
N GLU A 113 12.72 -12.42 -5.95
CA GLU A 113 14.12 -12.64 -5.58
C GLU A 113 14.76 -11.35 -5.05
N HIS A 114 14.59 -10.24 -5.79
CA HIS A 114 15.07 -8.91 -5.39
C HIS A 114 14.58 -8.47 -3.99
N PHE A 115 13.32 -8.78 -3.64
CA PHE A 115 12.79 -8.44 -2.31
C PHE A 115 13.21 -9.43 -1.22
N GLU A 116 13.36 -10.71 -1.55
CA GLU A 116 13.77 -11.75 -0.60
C GLU A 116 15.25 -11.61 -0.19
N GLU A 117 16.12 -11.12 -1.09
CA GLU A 117 17.53 -10.84 -0.81
C GLU A 117 17.73 -9.83 0.34
N VAL A 118 16.80 -8.87 0.47
CA VAL A 118 16.78 -7.89 1.57
C VAL A 118 15.94 -8.34 2.78
N GLY A 119 15.51 -9.61 2.81
CA GLY A 119 14.83 -10.23 3.95
C GLY A 119 13.32 -9.98 4.03
N MET A 120 12.67 -9.54 2.95
CA MET A 120 11.21 -9.43 2.91
C MET A 120 10.56 -10.79 2.62
N LYS A 121 9.39 -11.03 3.21
CA LYS A 121 8.52 -12.15 2.81
C LYS A 121 7.73 -11.74 1.57
N THR A 122 7.60 -12.61 0.58
CA THR A 122 6.90 -12.26 -0.66
C THR A 122 5.80 -13.25 -1.05
N ILE A 123 4.83 -12.75 -1.81
CA ILE A 123 3.84 -13.57 -2.53
C ILE A 123 3.70 -13.01 -3.95
N LEU A 124 3.90 -13.86 -4.95
CA LEU A 124 3.65 -13.54 -6.35
C LEU A 124 2.16 -13.72 -6.68
N LEU A 125 1.55 -12.68 -7.24
CA LEU A 125 0.18 -12.67 -7.74
C LEU A 125 0.15 -12.93 -9.25
N THR A 126 -1.03 -13.30 -9.75
CA THR A 126 -1.26 -13.66 -11.15
C THR A 126 -1.34 -12.46 -12.10
N SER A 127 -1.53 -11.25 -11.59
CA SER A 127 -1.58 -10.03 -12.41
C SER A 127 -1.19 -8.78 -11.60
N PRO A 128 -0.74 -7.69 -12.25
CA PRO A 128 -0.54 -6.42 -11.57
C PRO A 128 -1.87 -5.85 -11.05
N GLU A 129 -2.97 -6.01 -11.79
CA GLU A 129 -4.29 -5.51 -11.39
C GLU A 129 -4.74 -6.11 -10.06
N ALA A 130 -4.41 -7.37 -9.77
CA ALA A 130 -4.71 -7.99 -8.49
C ALA A 130 -4.07 -7.21 -7.32
N SER A 131 -2.80 -6.83 -7.45
CA SER A 131 -2.11 -6.01 -6.42
C SER A 131 -2.58 -4.55 -6.37
N GLU A 132 -2.92 -3.95 -7.51
CA GLU A 132 -3.43 -2.57 -7.59
C GLU A 132 -4.80 -2.47 -6.90
N ILE A 133 -5.71 -3.40 -7.23
CA ILE A 133 -7.04 -3.49 -6.60
C ILE A 133 -6.91 -3.83 -5.11
N ALA A 134 -6.07 -4.81 -4.75
CA ALA A 134 -5.89 -5.20 -3.36
C ALA A 134 -5.46 -4.00 -2.49
N LYS A 135 -4.57 -3.14 -2.98
CA LYS A 135 -4.11 -1.98 -2.20
C LYS A 135 -5.19 -0.91 -2.00
N LEU A 136 -5.97 -0.64 -3.04
CA LEU A 136 -7.08 0.32 -2.95
C LEU A 136 -8.17 -0.21 -2.02
N THR A 137 -8.58 -1.46 -2.22
CA THR A 137 -9.65 -2.09 -1.44
C THR A 137 -9.27 -2.35 0.02
N GLU A 138 -8.00 -2.64 0.33
CA GLU A 138 -7.49 -2.69 1.71
C GLU A 138 -7.81 -1.40 2.47
N THR A 139 -7.46 -0.25 1.86
CA THR A 139 -7.67 1.07 2.46
C THR A 139 -9.16 1.41 2.56
N THR A 140 -9.94 1.12 1.51
CA THR A 140 -11.39 1.36 1.51
C THR A 140 -12.09 0.51 2.57
N TYR A 141 -11.75 -0.76 2.68
CA TYR A 141 -12.33 -1.67 3.67
C TYR A 141 -12.07 -1.17 5.10
N PHE A 142 -10.84 -0.73 5.39
CA PHE A 142 -10.52 -0.13 6.67
C PHE A 142 -11.36 1.12 6.96
N GLY A 143 -11.54 2.01 5.98
CA GLY A 143 -12.40 3.18 6.11
C GLY A 143 -13.87 2.84 6.37
N LEU A 144 -14.40 1.81 5.70
CA LEU A 144 -15.77 1.33 5.92
C LEU A 144 -15.95 0.78 7.35
N MET A 145 -14.98 0.06 7.87
CA MET A 145 -15.04 -0.44 9.25
C MET A 145 -15.09 0.71 10.27
N ILE A 146 -14.34 1.79 10.05
CA ILE A 146 -14.38 2.99 10.90
C ILE A 146 -15.76 3.66 10.81
N ALA A 147 -16.26 3.88 9.59
CA ALA A 147 -17.55 4.53 9.38
C ALA A 147 -18.70 3.72 10.00
N TRP A 148 -18.64 2.39 9.88
CA TRP A 148 -19.60 1.49 10.49
C TRP A 148 -19.59 1.59 12.02
N ALA A 149 -18.41 1.56 12.63
CA ALA A 149 -18.29 1.70 14.07
C ALA A 149 -18.85 3.03 14.59
N GLN A 150 -18.59 4.12 13.89
CA GLN A 150 -19.14 5.44 14.20
C GLN A 150 -20.68 5.49 14.06
N GLU A 151 -21.25 4.75 13.11
CA GLU A 151 -22.71 4.65 12.96
C GLU A 151 -23.34 3.89 14.12
N VAL A 152 -22.73 2.78 14.55
CA VAL A 152 -23.17 2.03 15.72
C VAL A 152 -23.11 2.89 16.99
N GLU A 153 -22.07 3.68 17.16
CA GLU A 153 -21.94 4.63 18.27
C GLU A 153 -23.08 5.67 18.26
N ARG A 154 -23.43 6.23 17.08
CA ARG A 154 -24.57 7.15 16.95
C ARG A 154 -25.89 6.51 17.38
N TYR A 155 -26.13 5.24 17.06
CA TYR A 155 -27.31 4.53 17.56
C TYR A 155 -27.28 4.36 19.08
N CYS A 156 -26.13 3.96 19.64
CA CYS A 156 -25.97 3.79 21.08
C CYS A 156 -26.27 5.10 21.84
N ILE A 157 -25.74 6.23 21.37
CA ILE A 157 -26.02 7.56 21.92
C ILE A 157 -27.51 7.89 21.83
N LYS A 158 -28.14 7.66 20.66
CA LYS A 158 -29.56 7.97 20.43
C LYS A 158 -30.50 7.21 21.36
N PHE A 159 -30.20 5.95 21.67
CA PHE A 159 -31.06 5.08 22.47
C PHE A 159 -30.60 4.89 23.92
N GLY A 160 -29.49 5.52 24.33
CA GLY A 160 -28.91 5.36 25.67
C GLY A 160 -28.36 3.95 25.92
N ALA A 161 -27.95 3.23 24.85
CA ALA A 161 -27.39 1.89 24.95
C ALA A 161 -25.86 1.93 25.18
N ASN A 162 -25.32 0.89 25.81
CA ASN A 162 -23.89 0.73 26.02
C ASN A 162 -23.22 0.17 24.75
N TYR A 163 -22.29 0.93 24.17
CA TYR A 163 -21.58 0.56 22.94
C TYR A 163 -20.80 -0.75 23.08
N GLU A 164 -20.12 -0.98 24.20
CA GLU A 164 -19.31 -2.18 24.42
C GLU A 164 -20.18 -3.44 24.47
N GLU A 165 -21.37 -3.35 25.07
CA GLU A 165 -22.35 -4.44 25.07
C GLU A 165 -22.83 -4.74 23.65
N VAL A 166 -23.10 -3.72 22.84
CA VAL A 166 -23.51 -3.88 21.43
C VAL A 166 -22.39 -4.52 20.60
N VAL A 167 -21.14 -4.08 20.77
CA VAL A 167 -20.01 -4.63 20.01
C VAL A 167 -19.66 -6.05 20.44
N SER A 168 -19.83 -6.39 21.72
CA SER A 168 -19.59 -7.75 22.23
C SER A 168 -20.42 -8.82 21.51
N PHE A 169 -21.58 -8.45 20.94
CA PHE A 169 -22.40 -9.33 20.12
C PHE A 169 -21.66 -9.81 18.85
N TYR A 170 -20.77 -8.98 18.29
CA TYR A 170 -19.96 -9.35 17.12
C TYR A 170 -18.80 -10.28 17.47
N ASP A 171 -18.30 -10.24 18.71
CA ASP A 171 -17.18 -11.08 19.14
C ASP A 171 -17.55 -12.56 19.16
N GLU A 172 -18.81 -12.90 19.46
CA GLU A 172 -19.31 -14.28 19.33
C GLU A 172 -19.27 -14.76 17.87
N MET A 173 -19.63 -13.89 16.92
CA MET A 173 -19.57 -14.19 15.48
C MET A 173 -18.14 -14.33 14.96
N ARG A 174 -17.15 -13.71 15.61
CA ARG A 174 -15.73 -13.79 15.25
C ARG A 174 -15.15 -15.19 15.44
N HIS A 175 -15.75 -16.00 16.31
CA HIS A 175 -15.45 -17.42 16.49
C HIS A 175 -16.10 -18.31 15.44
N ALA A 176 -17.22 -17.86 14.86
CA ALA A 176 -17.88 -18.52 13.74
C ALA A 176 -17.25 -18.11 12.39
N GLN A 177 -17.78 -18.70 11.32
CA GLN A 177 -17.27 -18.76 9.95
C GLN A 177 -17.12 -17.37 9.24
N TYR A 178 -17.31 -16.27 9.98
CA TYR A 178 -17.41 -14.88 9.52
C TYR A 178 -16.31 -13.96 10.09
N ARG A 179 -15.17 -14.52 10.53
CA ARG A 179 -14.02 -13.76 11.07
C ARG A 179 -13.54 -12.60 10.18
N HIS A 180 -13.77 -12.68 8.87
CA HIS A 180 -13.41 -11.66 7.88
C HIS A 180 -14.46 -10.54 7.72
N LEU A 181 -15.63 -10.67 8.35
CA LEU A 181 -16.71 -9.67 8.33
C LEU A 181 -16.85 -8.92 9.64
N ALA A 182 -16.37 -9.49 10.76
CA ALA A 182 -16.43 -8.84 12.05
C ALA A 182 -15.50 -7.61 12.05
N PRO A 183 -15.98 -6.42 12.42
CA PRO A 183 -15.12 -5.26 12.55
C PRO A 183 -14.03 -5.56 13.58
N THR A 184 -12.76 -5.60 13.15
CA THR A 184 -11.57 -5.81 14.00
C THR A 184 -11.37 -4.71 15.05
N ILE A 185 -12.26 -3.73 15.13
CA ILE A 185 -12.08 -2.51 15.89
C ILE A 185 -12.84 -2.62 17.22
N SER A 186 -12.15 -3.04 18.27
CA SER A 186 -12.58 -2.83 19.66
C SER A 186 -12.28 -1.38 20.06
N PHE A 187 -13.27 -0.62 20.50
CA PHE A 187 -13.07 0.73 21.02
C PHE A 187 -12.72 0.66 22.51
N GLY A 188 -12.01 1.66 23.02
CA GLY A 188 -11.70 1.77 24.44
C GLY A 188 -12.78 2.60 25.16
N PRO A 189 -12.84 2.53 26.51
CA PRO A 189 -13.90 3.09 27.36
C PRO A 189 -14.03 4.63 27.36
N PHE A 190 -13.27 5.33 26.52
CA PHE A 190 -13.27 6.79 26.41
C PHE A 190 -13.33 7.25 24.95
N GLY A 191 -14.21 6.67 24.12
CA GLY A 191 -14.53 7.18 22.76
C GLY A 191 -13.31 7.47 21.88
N GLY A 192 -12.20 6.81 22.18
CA GLY A 192 -10.87 7.25 21.84
C GLY A 192 -10.09 6.04 21.40
N TYR A 193 -9.79 6.03 20.11
CA TYR A 193 -8.99 5.02 19.43
C TYR A 193 -7.75 4.66 20.28
N ARG A 194 -7.54 3.36 20.59
CA ARG A 194 -6.19 2.87 20.93
C ARG A 194 -5.33 2.63 19.68
N ALA A 195 -5.78 3.17 18.54
CA ALA A 195 -5.08 3.23 17.27
C ALA A 195 -4.84 4.69 16.81
N VAL A 196 -4.82 5.67 17.73
CA VAL A 196 -4.51 7.09 17.41
C VAL A 196 -3.15 7.24 16.68
N GLU A 197 -2.25 6.26 16.78
CA GLU A 197 -0.99 6.28 15.99
C GLU A 197 -1.19 6.18 14.47
N GLN A 198 -2.33 5.68 13.97
CA GLN A 198 -2.57 5.60 12.53
C GLN A 198 -3.27 6.86 12.00
N LEU A 199 -4.20 7.43 12.78
CA LEU A 199 -4.90 8.67 12.43
C LEU A 199 -4.01 9.93 12.49
N GLU A 200 -3.02 10.00 13.40
CA GLU A 200 -2.09 11.13 13.41
C GLU A 200 -1.09 11.10 12.26
N ALA A 201 -0.73 9.92 11.76
CA ALA A 201 0.00 9.77 10.50
C ALA A 201 -0.88 10.10 9.28
N GLU A 202 -2.19 9.88 9.36
CA GLU A 202 -3.16 10.13 8.28
C GLU A 202 -3.73 11.57 8.25
N LYS A 203 -3.47 12.41 9.26
CA LYS A 203 -3.75 13.86 9.17
C LYS A 203 -2.97 14.54 8.03
N SER A 204 -1.92 13.93 7.47
CA SER A 204 -1.27 14.41 6.25
C SER A 204 -2.00 14.00 4.95
N TRP A 205 -2.94 13.05 5.01
CA TRP A 205 -3.69 12.50 3.88
C TRP A 205 -5.05 13.17 3.67
N SER A 206 -5.59 13.87 4.68
CA SER A 206 -6.82 14.67 4.58
C SER A 206 -6.75 15.75 3.49
N ARG A 207 -5.54 16.14 3.07
CA ARG A 207 -5.31 17.05 1.94
C ARG A 207 -5.58 16.41 0.57
N TRP A 208 -5.61 15.08 0.47
CA TRP A 208 -5.81 14.32 -0.79
C TRP A 208 -7.17 13.59 -0.88
N MET A 209 -7.82 13.28 0.26
CA MET A 209 -9.19 12.74 0.23
C MET A 209 -10.27 13.78 -0.17
N ALA A 210 -9.92 15.06 -0.23
CA ALA A 210 -10.81 16.12 -0.70
C ALA A 210 -11.13 16.06 -2.22
N GLU A 211 -10.46 15.18 -2.99
CA GLU A 211 -10.66 15.06 -4.44
C GLU A 211 -11.54 13.87 -4.90
N ILE A 212 -12.04 13.02 -4.00
CA ILE A 212 -13.13 12.10 -4.34
C ILE A 212 -14.46 12.79 -4.01
N LYS A 213 -14.83 13.77 -4.83
CA LYS A 213 -16.22 14.19 -4.98
C LYS A 213 -16.85 13.30 -6.05
N CYS A 214 -17.82 12.47 -5.67
CA CYS A 214 -18.95 12.22 -6.57
C CYS A 214 -19.79 13.50 -6.66
#